data_AF-A0A0W1D7U6-F1
#
_entry.id   AF-A0A0W1D7U6-F1
#
_cell.length_a   1.000
_cell.length_b   1.000
_cell.length_c   1.000
_cell.angle_alpha   90.00
_cell.angle_beta   90.00
_cell.angle_gamma   90.00
#
_symmetry.space_group_name_H-M   'P 1'
#
loop_
_entity.id
_entity.type
_entity.pdbx_description
1 polymer ?
#
loop_
_entity_poly.entity_id
_entity_poly.type
_entity_poly.pdbx_seq_one_letter_code
_entity_poly.pdbx_strand_id
1 'polypeptide(L)' 'MQKMWCAVAVLALLAGGCSRTDNEPGPGGVTVSEAKALDDAAEMLENRAGAAAADDPSTTKDTAK' A
#
# COMPACT_ATOMS: atom_id res chain seq x y z
N MET A 1 -37.07 -15.44 21.11
CA MET A 1 -35.96 -14.59 21.61
C MET A 1 -34.59 -15.16 21.27
N GLN A 2 -34.24 -16.38 21.72
CA GLN A 2 -32.90 -16.96 21.52
C GLN A 2 -32.49 -17.18 20.04
N LYS A 3 -33.44 -17.58 19.19
CA LYS A 3 -33.24 -17.77 17.75
C LYS A 3 -32.85 -16.47 17.02
N MET A 4 -33.29 -15.32 17.54
CA MET A 4 -32.98 -13.99 16.97
C MET A 4 -31.52 -13.60 17.26
N TRP A 5 -30.99 -14.02 18.41
CA TRP A 5 -29.63 -13.68 18.83
C TRP A 5 -28.57 -14.38 17.98
N CYS A 6 -28.84 -15.64 17.60
CA CYS A 6 -27.96 -16.40 16.70
C CYS A 6 -27.86 -15.74 15.31
N ALA A 7 -28.97 -15.21 14.78
CA ALA A 7 -28.99 -14.55 13.49
C ALA A 7 -28.15 -13.26 13.47
N VAL A 8 -28.19 -12.48 14.55
CA VAL A 8 -27.39 -11.25 14.69
C VAL A 8 -25.89 -11.57 14.78
N ALA A 9 -25.52 -12.62 15.51
CA ALA A 9 -24.11 -13.03 15.66
C ALA A 9 -23.50 -13.51 14.33
N VAL A 10 -24.26 -14.26 13.53
CA VAL A 10 -23.81 -14.71 12.20
C VAL A 10 -23.64 -13.52 11.25
N LEU A 11 -24.57 -12.56 11.24
CA LEU A 11 -24.48 -11.39 10.37
C LEU A 11 -23.27 -10.49 10.70
N ALA A 12 -22.91 -10.36 11.99
CA ALA A 12 -21.73 -9.63 12.43
C ALA A 12 -20.41 -10.29 11.98
N LEU A 13 -20.35 -11.63 11.95
CA LEU A 13 -19.19 -12.37 11.44
C LEU A 13 -19.01 -12.21 9.92
N LEU A 14 -20.11 -12.17 9.15
CA LEU A 14 -20.04 -11.91 7.70
C LEU A 14 -19.65 -10.46 7.39
N ALA A 15 -20.08 -9.48 8.21
CA ALA A 15 -19.65 -8.09 8.08
C ALA A 15 -18.16 -7.90 8.46
N GLY A 16 -17.60 -8.80 9.28
CA GLY A 16 -16.20 -8.83 9.66
C GLY A 16 -15.23 -9.07 8.49
N GLY A 17 -15.69 -9.67 7.39
CA GLY A 17 -14.89 -9.84 6.15
C GLY A 17 -14.77 -8.58 5.29
N CYS A 18 -15.56 -7.53 5.59
CA CYS A 18 -15.31 -6.17 5.12
C CYS A 18 -14.51 -5.35 6.15
N SER A 19 -13.92 -6.00 7.16
CA SER A 19 -13.00 -5.32 8.05
C SER A 19 -11.69 -5.12 7.33
N ARG A 20 -11.37 -3.84 7.15
CA ARG A 20 -10.05 -3.27 6.91
C ARG A 20 -9.08 -3.67 8.03
N THR A 21 -8.75 -4.95 8.14
CA THR A 21 -7.60 -5.41 8.91
C THR A 21 -6.38 -5.13 8.03
N ASP A 22 -5.34 -4.48 8.57
CA ASP A 22 -4.12 -4.14 7.82
C ASP A 22 -3.36 -5.35 7.25
N ASN A 23 -3.78 -6.58 7.60
CA ASN A 23 -3.20 -7.85 7.17
C ASN A 23 -3.99 -8.57 6.08
N GLU A 24 -5.20 -8.12 5.71
CA GLU A 24 -5.92 -8.73 4.59
C GLU A 24 -5.38 -8.18 3.26
N PRO A 25 -5.06 -9.04 2.27
CA PRO A 25 -4.56 -8.60 0.97
C PRO A 25 -5.59 -7.72 0.25
N GLY A 26 -5.19 -6.47 -0.05
CA GLY A 26 -5.99 -5.53 -0.82
C GLY A 26 -5.99 -5.83 -2.33
N PRO A 27 -6.68 -4.99 -3.14
CA PRO A 27 -6.61 -5.09 -4.59
C PRO A 27 -5.15 -4.97 -5.06
N GLY A 28 -4.63 -5.98 -5.74
CA GLY A 28 -3.20 -6.11 -6.06
C GLY A 28 -2.46 -7.17 -5.23
N GLY A 29 -3.13 -7.83 -4.27
CA GLY A 29 -2.55 -8.90 -3.47
C GLY A 29 -1.56 -8.44 -2.39
N VAL A 30 -1.46 -7.13 -2.18
CA VAL A 30 -0.61 -6.51 -1.17
C VAL A 30 -1.45 -6.03 0.01
N THR A 31 -0.94 -6.19 1.22
CA THR A 31 -1.58 -5.66 2.42
C THR A 31 -1.37 -4.15 2.53
N VAL A 32 -2.15 -3.47 3.38
CA VAL A 32 -1.96 -2.03 3.65
C VAL A 32 -0.59 -1.76 4.25
N SER A 33 -0.12 -2.68 5.11
CA SER A 33 1.21 -2.60 5.72
C SER A 33 2.35 -2.74 4.70
N GLU A 34 2.20 -3.62 3.72
CA GLU A 34 3.16 -3.80 2.62
C GLU A 34 3.19 -2.59 1.69
N ALA A 35 2.03 -2.06 1.31
CA ALA A 35 1.95 -0.86 0.49
C ALA A 35 2.67 0.33 1.15
N LYS A 36 2.46 0.53 2.46
CA LYS A 36 3.16 1.60 3.20
C LYS A 36 4.68 1.40 3.24
N ALA A 37 5.16 0.17 3.44
CA ALA A 37 6.59 -0.11 3.42
C ALA A 37 7.22 0.17 2.04
N LEU A 38 6.48 -0.08 0.95
CA LEU A 38 6.89 0.25 -0.41
C LEU A 38 6.95 1.77 -0.64
N ASP A 39 5.96 2.52 -0.16
CA ASP A 39 5.93 3.98 -0.25
C ASP A 39 7.10 4.63 0.51
N ASP A 40 7.34 4.17 1.75
CA ASP A 40 8.46 4.66 2.57
C ASP A 40 9.82 4.39 1.88
N ALA A 41 9.97 3.23 1.22
CA ALA A 41 11.16 2.91 0.44
C ALA A 41 11.33 3.80 -0.80
N ALA A 42 10.24 4.14 -1.48
CA ALA A 42 10.26 5.08 -2.61
C ALA A 42 10.69 6.49 -2.15
N GLU A 43 10.20 6.96 -1.00
CA GLU A 43 10.60 8.24 -0.42
C GLU A 43 12.10 8.30 -0.12
N MET A 44 12.69 7.21 0.40
CA MET A 44 14.14 7.13 0.63
C MET A 44 14.97 7.23 -0.66
N LEU A 45 14.44 6.69 -1.77
CA LEU A 45 15.03 6.77 -3.10
C LEU A 45 14.95 8.18 -3.66
N GLU A 46 13.80 8.85 -3.53
CA GLU A 46 13.61 10.24 -3.94
C GLU A 46 14.52 11.20 -3.16
N ASN A 47 14.61 11.03 -1.83
CA ASN A 47 15.51 11.83 -1.00
C ASN A 47 16.99 11.65 -1.39
N ARG A 48 17.38 10.46 -1.86
CA ARG A 48 18.71 10.23 -2.44
C ARG A 48 18.83 10.81 -3.85
N ALA A 49 17.79 10.69 -4.68
CA ALA A 49 17.76 11.19 -6.04
C ALA A 49 17.89 12.72 -6.07
N GLY A 50 17.28 13.45 -5.12
CA GLY A 50 17.49 14.89 -4.97
C GLY A 50 18.95 15.30 -4.75
N ALA A 51 19.77 14.41 -4.15
CA ALA A 51 21.21 14.62 -3.99
C ALA A 51 22.03 14.08 -5.19
N ALA A 52 21.55 13.04 -5.88
CA ALA A 52 22.25 12.38 -6.99
C ALA A 52 21.95 13.01 -8.37
N ALA A 53 20.79 13.65 -8.57
CA ALA A 53 20.41 14.32 -9.80
C ALA A 53 21.28 15.56 -10.11
N ALA A 54 22.02 16.07 -9.13
CA ALA A 54 23.02 17.12 -9.32
C ALA A 54 24.31 16.61 -10.00
N ASP A 55 24.52 15.30 -10.10
CA ASP A 55 25.78 14.68 -10.54
C ASP A 55 25.55 13.53 -11.55
N ASP A 56 24.47 13.58 -12.35
CA ASP A 56 24.20 12.57 -13.39
C ASP A 56 24.78 13.01 -14.76
N PRO A 57 25.95 12.48 -15.19
CA PRO A 57 26.55 12.79 -16.49
C PRO A 57 25.79 12.19 -17.70
N SER A 58 24.73 11.41 -17.50
CA SER A 58 23.96 10.77 -18.58
C SER A 58 22.89 11.69 -19.19
N THR A 59 22.49 12.77 -18.48
CA THR A 59 21.52 13.76 -19.00
C THR A 59 22.06 14.66 -20.11
N THR A 60 23.37 14.64 -20.39
CA THR A 60 24.00 15.48 -21.44
C THR A 60 23.90 14.88 -22.86
N LYS A 61 23.52 13.60 -23.03
CA LYS A 61 23.61 12.95 -24.35
C LYS A 61 22.40 13.18 -25.29
N ASP A 62 21.23 13.58 -24.80
CA ASP A 62 20.00 13.60 -25.61
C ASP A 62 19.57 14.97 -26.19
N THR A 63 20.38 16.03 -26.04
CA THR A 63 20.05 17.37 -26.58
C THR A 63 20.76 17.71 -27.89
N ALA A 64 21.35 16.73 -28.58
CA ALA A 64 21.91 16.91 -29.92
C ALA A 64 20.91 16.46 -31.00
N LYS A 65 19.95 17.33 -31.33
CA LYS A 65 19.32 17.36 -32.66
C LYS A 65 18.95 18.78 -33.06
#